data_AF-A0A498IA73-F1
#
_entry.id   AF-A0A498IA73-F1
#
_cell.length_a   1.000
_cell.length_b   1.000
_cell.length_c   1.000
_cell.angle_alpha   90.00
_cell.angle_beta   90.00
_cell.angle_gamma   90.00
#
_symmetry.space_group_name_H-M   'P 1'
#
loop_
_entity.id
_entity.type
_entity.pdbx_description
1 polymer ?
#
loop_
_entity_poly.entity_id
_entity_poly.type
_entity_poly.pdbx_seq_one_letter_code
_entity_poly.pdbx_strand_id
1 'polypeptide(L)'
;MSINVVKDPVMYKNTWRIDNFSKLDDESYDSKVFTAEDLKWKIQLYPKLKRQWSLAEPKSLPPDCKIYAEFSLCLLDQVHARHQFGKGKDLLNPIAT
;
A
#
# COMPACT_ATOMS: atom_id res chain seq x y z
N MET A 1 18.69 -24.80 14.55
CA MET A 1 17.25 -25.05 14.40
C MET A 1 16.62 -23.79 13.83
N SER A 2 16.13 -23.83 12.60
CA SER A 2 15.40 -22.72 11.99
C SER A 2 13.90 -22.91 12.25
N ILE A 3 13.30 -21.97 12.98
CA ILE A 3 11.87 -21.96 13.25
C ILE A 3 11.22 -21.27 12.03
N ASN A 4 10.70 -22.05 11.09
CA ASN A 4 9.79 -21.52 10.06
C ASN A 4 8.39 -21.51 10.66
N VAL A 5 8.05 -20.43 11.36
CA VAL A 5 6.65 -20.14 11.66
C VAL A 5 6.08 -19.52 10.39
N VAL A 6 5.47 -20.35 9.54
CA VAL A 6 4.49 -19.83 8.58
C VAL A 6 3.29 -19.42 9.42
N LYS A 7 3.33 -18.19 9.96
CA LYS A 7 2.12 -17.53 10.43
C LYS A 7 1.25 -17.39 9.19
N ASP A 8 0.00 -17.86 9.27
CA ASP A 8 -0.99 -17.53 8.24
C ASP A 8 -0.90 -16.02 7.97
N PRO A 9 -0.84 -15.59 6.70
CA PRO A 9 -0.70 -14.17 6.40
C PRO A 9 -1.89 -13.43 7.02
N VAL A 10 -1.63 -12.64 8.04
CA VAL A 10 -2.65 -11.82 8.68
C VAL A 10 -3.11 -10.81 7.63
N MET A 11 -4.38 -10.90 7.23
CA MET A 11 -4.93 -10.03 6.21
C MET A 11 -5.26 -8.67 6.82
N TYR A 12 -4.41 -7.68 6.59
CA TYR A 12 -4.66 -6.30 7.03
C TYR A 12 -5.53 -5.57 6.02
N LYS A 13 -6.69 -5.09 6.45
CA LYS A 13 -7.61 -4.30 5.63
C LYS A 13 -7.60 -2.84 6.10
N ASN A 14 -7.04 -1.96 5.27
CA ASN A 14 -7.18 -0.51 5.46
C ASN A 14 -8.12 0.07 4.40
N THR A 15 -8.95 1.05 4.78
CA THR A 15 -9.86 1.74 3.86
C THR A 15 -9.55 3.23 3.85
N TRP A 16 -9.22 3.75 2.68
CA TRP A 16 -9.01 5.17 2.46
C TRP A 16 -10.18 5.75 1.65
N ARG A 17 -10.92 6.67 2.26
CA ARG A 17 -11.96 7.44 1.59
C ARG A 17 -11.33 8.68 0.95
N ILE A 18 -11.62 8.87 -0.32
CA ILE A 18 -11.22 10.05 -1.09
C ILE A 18 -12.48 10.83 -1.41
N ASP A 19 -12.58 12.04 -0.87
CA ASP A 19 -13.66 12.95 -1.19
C ASP A 19 -13.28 13.77 -2.44
N ASN A 20 -14.28 14.11 -3.25
CA ASN A 20 -14.10 14.91 -4.47
C ASN A 20 -13.04 14.36 -5.45
N PHE A 21 -13.01 13.05 -5.71
CA PHE A 21 -12.03 12.41 -6.60
C PHE A 21 -11.85 13.11 -7.96
N SER A 22 -12.93 13.63 -8.55
CA SER A 22 -12.89 14.36 -9.83
C SER A 22 -12.16 15.70 -9.78
N LYS A 23 -11.88 16.23 -8.58
CA LYS A 23 -11.15 17.49 -8.36
C LYS A 23 -9.69 17.27 -8.00
N LEU A 24 -9.21 16.03 -7.98
CA LEU A 24 -7.80 15.75 -7.73
C LEU A 24 -6.95 16.21 -8.91
N ASP A 25 -6.07 17.17 -8.67
CA ASP A 25 -5.22 17.83 -9.66
C ASP A 25 -3.72 17.74 -9.35
N ASP A 26 -3.33 17.27 -8.18
CA ASP A 26 -1.94 17.01 -7.83
C ASP A 26 -1.41 15.74 -8.51
N GLU A 27 -0.08 15.62 -8.53
CA GLU A 27 0.60 14.44 -9.07
C GLU A 27 0.31 13.18 -8.27
N SER A 28 0.27 13.29 -6.94
CA SER A 28 -0.01 12.18 -6.04
C SER A 28 -0.66 12.61 -4.73
N TYR A 29 -1.42 11.69 -4.14
CA TYR A 29 -2.12 11.85 -2.86
C TYR A 29 -1.79 10.69 -1.93
N ASP A 30 -1.58 10.98 -0.65
CA ASP A 30 -1.27 9.99 0.37
C ASP A 30 -2.48 9.70 1.27
N SER A 31 -2.65 8.43 1.64
CA SER A 31 -3.54 8.06 2.75
C SER A 31 -2.92 8.43 4.10
N LYS A 32 -3.74 8.37 5.15
CA LYS A 32 -3.20 8.28 6.52
C LYS A 32 -2.28 7.07 6.65
N VAL A 33 -1.25 7.21 7.47
CA VAL A 33 -0.34 6.11 7.83
C VAL A 33 -1.10 5.07 8.66
N PHE A 34 -0.87 3.80 8.41
CA PHE A 34 -1.43 2.68 9.15
C PHE A 34 -0.36 1.62 9.42
N THR A 35 -0.54 0.84 10.49
CA THR A 35 0.41 -0.21 10.89
C THR A 35 -0.10 -1.57 10.46
N ALA A 36 0.76 -2.36 9.82
CA ALA A 36 0.52 -3.76 9.46
C ALA A 36 1.84 -4.53 9.56
N GLU A 37 1.83 -5.70 10.23
CA GLU A 37 3.05 -6.47 10.55
C GLU A 37 4.14 -5.62 11.22
N ASP A 38 3.76 -4.78 12.19
CA ASP A 38 4.65 -3.83 12.89
C ASP A 38 5.37 -2.80 11.99
N LEU A 39 5.00 -2.74 10.71
CA LEU A 39 5.51 -1.79 9.75
C LEU A 39 4.49 -0.69 9.49
N LYS A 40 4.98 0.52 9.23
CA LYS A 40 4.14 1.66 8.87
C LYS A 40 4.01 1.78 7.37
N TRP A 41 2.76 1.77 6.92
CA TRP A 41 2.36 1.80 5.53
C TRP A 41 1.54 3.05 5.23
N LYS A 42 1.56 3.48 3.97
CA LYS A 42 0.60 4.45 3.41
C LYS A 42 0.25 4.01 1.99
N ILE A 43 -0.92 4.42 1.52
CA ILE A 43 -1.32 4.24 0.13
C ILE A 43 -1.03 5.55 -0.59
N GLN A 44 -0.32 5.49 -1.72
CA GLN A 44 -0.09 6.64 -2.59
C GLN A 44 -0.90 6.45 -3.87
N LEU A 45 -1.75 7.42 -4.20
CA LEU A 45 -2.57 7.44 -5.41
C LEU A 45 -1.99 8.46 -6.38
N TYR A 46 -1.81 8.06 -7.63
CA TYR A 46 -1.45 8.96 -8.73
C TYR A 46 -2.67 9.07 -9.67
N PRO A 47 -3.46 10.16 -9.62
CA PRO A 47 -4.70 10.25 -10.41
C PRO A 47 -4.43 10.40 -11.91
N LYS A 48 -3.29 11.02 -12.27
CA LYS A 48 -2.89 11.32 -13.64
C LYS A 48 -2.06 10.22 -14.31
N LEU A 49 -1.59 9.22 -13.55
CA LEU A 49 -0.70 8.15 -14.01
C LEU A 49 -1.21 6.77 -13.58
N LYS A 50 -0.66 5.71 -14.19
CA LYS A 50 -0.90 4.33 -13.75
C LYS A 50 -0.37 4.16 -12.32
N ARG A 51 -1.25 3.68 -11.42
CA ARG A 51 -1.02 3.27 -10.01
C ARG A 51 0.44 2.89 -9.68
N GLN A 52 1.07 3.63 -8.77
CA GLN A 52 2.37 3.33 -8.15
C GLN A 52 2.27 3.37 -6.62
N TRP A 53 3.15 2.64 -5.91
CA TRP A 53 3.10 2.42 -4.46
C TRP A 53 4.44 2.75 -3.80
N SER A 54 4.39 3.29 -2.58
CA SER A 54 5.57 3.71 -1.82
C SER A 54 5.43 3.35 -0.33
N LEU A 55 6.53 2.95 0.31
CA LEU A 55 6.59 2.73 1.76
C LEU A 55 6.57 4.07 2.51
N ALA A 56 5.80 4.18 3.60
CA ALA A 56 5.65 5.43 4.34
C ALA A 56 6.92 5.82 5.11
N GLU A 57 7.61 4.83 5.68
CA GLU A 57 8.84 5.04 6.44
C GLU A 57 9.88 3.99 6.04
N PRO A 58 10.65 4.21 4.95
CA PRO A 58 11.73 3.29 4.56
C PRO A 58 12.89 3.25 5.56
N LYS A 59 12.97 4.22 6.49
CA LYS A 59 14.11 4.42 7.40
C LYS A 59 14.13 3.51 8.63
N SER A 60 13.06 2.76 8.91
CA SER A 60 12.98 1.90 10.10
C SER A 60 13.47 0.46 9.86
N LEU A 61 13.94 0.16 8.66
CA LEU A 61 14.34 -1.18 8.25
C LEU A 61 15.85 -1.27 8.05
N PRO A 62 16.48 -2.41 8.39
CA PRO A 62 17.89 -2.64 8.09
C PRO A 62 18.15 -2.46 6.57
N PRO A 63 19.32 -1.91 6.17
CA PRO A 63 19.67 -1.66 4.77
C PRO A 63 19.58 -2.88 3.83
N ASP A 64 19.72 -4.10 4.39
CA ASP A 64 19.69 -5.36 3.64
C ASP A 64 18.32 -6.08 3.67
N CYS A 65 17.29 -5.48 4.31
CA CYS A 65 15.96 -6.10 4.41
C CYS A 65 15.10 -5.77 3.18
N LYS A 66 14.77 -6.77 2.38
CA LYS A 66 13.71 -6.65 1.35
C LYS A 66 12.37 -7.03 1.96
N ILE A 67 11.36 -6.18 1.79
CA ILE A 67 9.99 -6.55 2.16
C ILE A 67 9.29 -7.08 0.91
N TYR A 68 8.86 -8.33 0.98
CA TYR A 68 7.88 -8.87 0.05
C TYR A 68 6.48 -8.47 0.52
N ALA A 69 5.74 -7.75 -0.32
CA ALA A 69 4.37 -7.38 -0.06
C ALA A 69 3.46 -7.93 -1.16
N GLU A 70 2.47 -8.74 -0.76
CA GLU A 70 1.34 -9.08 -1.61
C GLU A 70 0.12 -8.30 -1.13
N PHE A 71 -0.51 -7.56 -2.04
CA PHE A 71 -1.62 -6.69 -1.69
C PHE A 71 -2.72 -6.73 -2.75
N SER A 72 -3.91 -6.34 -2.32
CA SER A 72 -5.11 -6.29 -3.12
C SER A 72 -5.75 -4.92 -2.92
N LEU A 73 -5.88 -4.15 -4.01
CA LEU A 73 -6.56 -2.86 -3.99
C LEU A 73 -7.93 -2.99 -4.65
N CYS A 74 -8.94 -2.43 -3.97
CA CYS A 74 -10.25 -2.22 -4.53
C CYS A 74 -10.55 -0.72 -4.63
N LEU A 75 -10.84 -0.22 -5.83
CA LEU A 75 -11.46 1.09 -6.02
C LEU A 75 -12.98 0.90 -6.01
N LEU A 76 -13.61 1.44 -4.97
CA LEU A 76 -15.05 1.35 -4.78
C LEU A 76 -15.73 2.54 -5.46
N ASP A 77 -16.42 2.31 -6.57
CA ASP A 77 -17.40 3.27 -7.12
C ASP A 77 -18.63 3.31 -6.21
N GLN A 78 -18.81 4.42 -5.48
CA GLN A 78 -19.94 4.62 -4.56
C GLN A 78 -21.26 4.88 -5.27
N VAL A 79 -21.24 5.29 -6.54
CA VAL A 79 -22.43 5.70 -7.30
C VAL A 79 -23.02 4.51 -8.05
N HIS A 80 -22.18 3.72 -8.71
CA HIS A 80 -22.64 2.63 -9.56
C HIS A 80 -22.44 1.24 -8.94
N ALA A 81 -21.90 1.15 -7.72
CA ALA A 81 -21.49 -0.11 -7.07
C ALA A 81 -20.58 -0.99 -7.95
N ARG A 82 -19.88 -0.38 -8.91
CA ARG A 82 -18.92 -1.06 -9.80
C ARG A 82 -17.53 -0.99 -9.19
N HIS A 83 -17.09 -2.09 -8.63
CA HIS A 83 -15.81 -2.14 -7.95
C HIS A 83 -14.72 -2.60 -8.92
N GLN A 84 -13.64 -1.83 -9.02
CA GLN A 84 -12.44 -2.27 -9.73
C GLN A 84 -11.45 -2.85 -8.74
N PHE A 85 -10.84 -3.97 -9.11
CA PHE A 85 -9.92 -4.69 -8.25
C PHE A 85 -8.59 -4.93 -8.96
N GLY A 86 -7.48 -4.84 -8.22
CA GLY A 86 -6.15 -5.20 -8.72
C GLY A 86 -5.33 -5.87 -7.61
N LYS A 87 -4.58 -6.91 -7.97
CA LYS A 87 -3.58 -7.53 -7.10
C LYS A 87 -2.19 -7.09 -7.53
N GLY A 88 -1.31 -6.92 -6.57
CA GLY A 88 0.09 -6.60 -6.78
C GLY A 88 0.98 -7.45 -5.89
N LYS A 89 2.19 -7.71 -6.40
CA LYS A 89 3.30 -8.30 -5.66
C LYS A 89 4.49 -7.40 -5.91
N ASP A 90 5.10 -6.91 -4.84
CA ASP A 90 6.25 -6.02 -4.96
C ASP A 90 7.35 -6.40 -3.96
N LEU A 91 8.59 -6.19 -4.38
CA LEU A 91 9.79 -6.30 -3.56
C LEU A 91 10.25 -4.88 -3.25
N LEU A 92 9.78 -4.38 -2.10
CA LEU A 92 10.08 -3.02 -1.68
C LEU A 92 11.45 -3.00 -1.00
N ASN A 93 12.35 -2.19 -1.57
CA ASN A 93 13.61 -1.86 -0.91
C ASN A 93 13.35 -0.68 0.05
N PRO A 94 13.75 -0.77 1.32
CA PRO A 94 13.97 0.41 2.14
C PRO A 94 15.18 1.13 1.54
N ILE A 95 14.95 2.10 0.66
CA ILE A 95 16.01 2.73 -0.13
C ILE A 95 17.08 3.32 0.80
N ALA A 96 18.33 2.84 0.61
CA ALA A 96 19.55 3.57 0.92
C ALA A 96 19.66 4.75 -0.05
N THR A 97 19.91 5.93 0.53
CA THR A 97 20.05 7.27 -0.06
C THR A 97 20.63 7.31 -1.47
#